data_AF-A0A5C3QWN3-F1
#
_entry.id   AF-A0A5C3QWN3-F1
#
_cell.length_a   1.000
_cell.length_b   1.000
_cell.length_c   1.000
_cell.angle_alpha   90.00
_cell.angle_beta   90.00
_cell.angle_gamma   90.00
#
_symmetry.space_group_name_H-M   'P 1'
#
loop_
_entity.id
_entity.type
_entity.pdbx_description
1 polymer ?
#
loop_
_entity_poly.entity_id
_entity_poly.type
_entity_poly.pdbx_seq_one_letter_code
_entity_poly.pdbx_strand_id
1 'polypeptide(L)'
;MVSSTLVDEPNESYRGRYDYSDVSWTLVNCRGIPVRSQPLPVPDLHALDDLNFVLADFSAAEWKDVRTEESFMQTTIQPWVLRAPEVFMGGLWGTSVDVRNFGCVVYEWTVGSPLFNERWGNGDYTAEENHLVSVVEVLGPFDVKFLRRFHCASRFFILKDGSILKDQTGNPWHSEPRSPLEKCFEVQSEIAGELLAQSTNPSEPEVAIAFLRRCLQQDPEDRPSDTRLLEDPWLVADATST
;
A
#
# COMPACT_ATOMS: atom_id res chain seq x y z
N MET A 1 3.59 41.16 -1.38
CA MET A 1 2.28 41.68 -1.85
C MET A 1 1.18 40.61 -1.98
N VAL A 2 1.40 39.34 -1.54
CA VAL A 2 0.41 38.24 -1.66
C VAL A 2 -0.29 37.91 -0.32
N SER A 3 0.22 38.42 0.80
CA SER A 3 -0.28 38.06 2.15
C SER A 3 -1.66 38.62 2.49
N SER A 4 -2.10 39.72 1.85
CA SER A 4 -3.37 40.40 2.17
C SER A 4 -4.57 39.85 1.41
N THR A 5 -4.35 38.88 0.52
CA THR A 5 -5.40 38.24 -0.29
C THR A 5 -5.66 36.80 0.13
N LEU A 6 -4.93 36.29 1.13
CA LEU A 6 -5.12 34.95 1.66
C LEU A 6 -6.29 34.94 2.64
N VAL A 7 -7.24 34.04 2.42
CA VAL A 7 -8.28 33.73 3.40
C VAL A 7 -7.65 32.84 4.47
N ASP A 8 -7.87 33.18 5.74
CA ASP A 8 -7.26 32.47 6.89
C ASP A 8 -7.96 31.15 7.21
N GLU A 9 -9.22 30.96 6.79
CA GLU A 9 -10.00 29.72 6.99
C GLU A 9 -10.33 29.03 5.64
N PRO A 10 -9.50 28.06 5.21
CA PRO A 10 -9.75 27.25 4.01
C PRO A 10 -11.11 26.57 4.01
N ASN A 11 -11.52 26.04 5.17
CA ASN A 11 -12.73 25.24 5.32
C ASN A 11 -14.00 26.09 5.15
N GLU A 12 -14.02 27.34 5.60
CA GLU A 12 -15.13 28.28 5.36
C GLU A 12 -15.22 28.72 3.89
N SER A 13 -14.07 28.80 3.21
CA SER A 13 -14.01 29.18 1.79
C SER A 13 -14.33 28.02 0.83
N TYR A 14 -14.29 26.78 1.31
CA TYR A 14 -14.57 25.59 0.53
C TYR A 14 -16.08 25.36 0.39
N ARG A 15 -16.65 25.77 -0.75
CA ARG A 15 -18.10 25.68 -1.03
C ARG A 15 -18.60 24.27 -1.40
N GLY A 16 -17.77 23.23 -1.28
CA GLY A 16 -18.10 21.90 -1.80
C GLY A 16 -18.17 21.86 -3.32
N ARG A 17 -18.25 20.66 -3.91
CA ARG A 17 -18.01 20.41 -5.35
C ARG A 17 -19.08 20.97 -6.31
N TYR A 18 -20.18 21.57 -5.82
CA TYR A 18 -21.37 21.80 -6.67
C TYR A 18 -22.02 23.19 -6.57
N ASP A 19 -21.55 24.12 -5.76
CA ASP A 19 -22.11 25.50 -5.71
C ASP A 19 -21.14 26.55 -6.28
N TYR A 20 -20.86 26.41 -7.58
CA TYR A 20 -20.10 27.39 -8.37
C TYR A 20 -20.91 27.86 -9.58
N SER A 21 -22.24 27.93 -9.43
CA SER A 21 -23.14 28.42 -10.49
C SER A 21 -22.89 29.89 -10.86
N ASP A 22 -22.23 30.63 -9.96
CA ASP A 22 -21.77 32.01 -10.09
C ASP A 22 -20.39 32.14 -10.78
N VAL A 23 -19.67 31.04 -11.02
CA VAL A 23 -18.33 31.05 -11.64
C VAL A 23 -18.43 30.81 -13.15
N SER A 24 -18.05 31.82 -13.93
CA SER A 24 -17.92 31.71 -15.39
C SER A 24 -16.65 30.94 -15.78
N TRP A 25 -16.81 29.72 -16.28
CA TRP A 25 -15.72 28.83 -16.73
C TRP A 25 -15.02 29.22 -18.03
N THR A 26 -15.21 30.46 -18.51
CA THR A 26 -14.42 30.98 -19.62
C THR A 26 -12.94 31.05 -19.21
N LEU A 27 -12.08 30.29 -19.89
CA LEU A 27 -10.63 30.08 -19.68
C LEU A 27 -9.78 31.35 -19.45
N VAL A 28 -10.33 32.54 -19.62
CA VAL A 28 -9.62 33.82 -19.59
C VAL A 28 -9.70 34.52 -18.22
N ASN A 29 -10.53 34.04 -17.27
CA ASN A 29 -10.77 34.78 -16.02
C ASN A 29 -10.99 33.90 -14.78
N CYS A 30 -10.25 32.80 -14.66
CA CYS A 30 -10.20 32.05 -13.40
C CYS A 30 -9.42 32.86 -12.34
N ARG A 31 -10.12 33.74 -11.62
CA ARG A 31 -9.56 34.37 -10.41
C ARG A 31 -9.52 33.30 -9.31
N GLY A 32 -8.43 32.54 -9.25
CA GLY A 32 -8.18 31.65 -8.12
C GLY A 32 -8.18 32.45 -6.83
N ILE A 33 -8.91 31.99 -5.82
CA ILE A 33 -8.82 32.53 -4.46
C ILE A 33 -7.60 31.85 -3.82
N PRO A 34 -6.51 32.58 -3.56
CA PRO A 34 -5.37 31.98 -2.88
C PRO A 34 -5.77 31.76 -1.42
N VAL A 35 -5.70 30.53 -0.96
CA VAL A 35 -6.04 30.13 0.40
C VAL A 35 -4.75 29.80 1.15
N ARG A 36 -4.62 30.24 2.40
CA ARG A 36 -3.48 29.88 3.24
C ARG A 36 -3.62 28.40 3.60
N SER A 37 -2.67 27.55 3.19
CA SER A 37 -2.64 26.16 3.68
C SER A 37 -2.52 26.18 5.20
N GLN A 38 -3.43 25.48 5.87
CA GLN A 38 -3.37 25.24 7.31
C GLN A 38 -3.08 23.75 7.54
N PRO A 39 -2.31 23.40 8.58
CA PRO A 39 -2.14 22.00 8.94
C PRO A 39 -3.51 21.42 9.25
N LEU A 40 -3.77 20.21 8.76
CA LEU A 40 -4.96 19.46 9.17
C LEU A 40 -4.87 19.25 10.70
N PRO A 41 -5.94 19.51 11.46
CA PRO A 41 -5.95 19.17 12.87
C PRO A 41 -5.70 17.67 12.98
N VAL A 42 -4.76 17.28 13.85
CA VAL A 42 -4.57 15.86 14.17
C VAL A 42 -5.87 15.38 14.79
N PRO A 43 -6.54 14.37 14.20
CA PRO A 43 -7.77 13.84 14.77
C PRO A 43 -7.53 13.34 16.19
N ASP A 44 -8.50 13.55 17.07
CA ASP A 44 -8.49 12.87 18.36
C ASP A 44 -8.57 11.36 18.10
N LEU A 45 -7.57 10.61 18.58
CA LEU A 45 -7.51 9.16 18.40
C LEU A 45 -8.68 8.46 19.10
N HIS A 46 -9.28 9.09 20.11
CA HIS A 46 -10.49 8.59 20.77
C HIS A 46 -11.77 8.84 19.97
N ALA A 47 -11.70 9.66 18.91
CA ALA A 47 -12.83 9.95 18.03
C ALA A 47 -12.74 9.17 16.70
N LEU A 48 -11.79 8.25 16.54
CA LEU A 48 -11.63 7.47 15.28
C LEU A 48 -12.90 6.73 14.90
N ASP A 49 -13.67 6.22 15.87
CA ASP A 49 -14.94 5.52 15.66
C ASP A 49 -16.03 6.42 15.04
N ASP A 50 -15.92 7.73 15.25
CA ASP A 50 -16.86 8.73 14.71
C ASP A 50 -16.43 9.28 13.33
N LEU A 51 -15.28 8.84 12.81
CA LEU A 51 -14.75 9.33 11.53
C LEU A 51 -15.26 8.49 10.36
N ASN A 52 -15.57 9.19 9.26
CA ASN A 52 -15.86 8.58 7.97
C ASN A 52 -14.66 8.74 7.05
N PHE A 53 -14.03 7.63 6.68
CA PHE A 53 -12.92 7.61 5.74
C PHE A 53 -13.42 7.36 4.32
N VAL A 54 -12.87 8.09 3.36
CA VAL A 54 -13.16 7.93 1.94
C VAL A 54 -11.87 7.84 1.15
N LEU A 55 -11.85 6.97 0.14
CA LEU A 55 -10.78 6.99 -0.86
C LEU A 55 -10.90 8.24 -1.72
N ALA A 56 -9.77 8.88 -1.96
CA ALA A 56 -9.65 10.08 -2.78
C ALA A 56 -8.49 9.90 -3.78
N ASP A 57 -8.33 10.90 -4.66
CA ASP A 57 -7.27 10.95 -5.69
C ASP A 57 -7.25 9.73 -6.64
N PHE A 58 -8.28 9.66 -7.49
CA PHE A 58 -8.41 8.64 -8.53
C PHE A 58 -7.66 9.00 -9.83
N SER A 59 -6.66 9.89 -9.79
CA SER A 59 -5.95 10.36 -10.99
C SER A 59 -5.13 9.26 -11.68
N ALA A 60 -4.65 8.28 -10.91
CA ALA A 60 -3.95 7.09 -11.39
C ALA A 60 -4.86 5.85 -11.51
N ALA A 61 -6.17 6.00 -11.29
CA ALA A 61 -7.10 4.88 -11.36
C ALA A 61 -7.35 4.46 -12.83
N GLU A 62 -7.48 3.16 -13.05
CA GLU A 62 -7.73 2.60 -14.37
C GLU A 62 -8.91 1.64 -14.39
N TRP A 63 -9.64 1.61 -15.50
CA TRP A 63 -10.71 0.65 -15.74
C TRP A 63 -10.15 -0.73 -16.06
N LYS A 64 -10.64 -1.76 -15.37
CA LYS A 64 -10.22 -3.16 -15.58
C LYS A 64 -10.42 -3.64 -17.03
N ASP A 65 -11.50 -3.22 -17.67
CA ASP A 65 -11.95 -3.78 -18.96
C ASP A 65 -11.37 -3.07 -20.19
N VAL A 66 -10.55 -2.03 -20.00
CA VAL A 66 -10.02 -1.18 -21.10
C VAL A 66 -8.54 -1.47 -21.40
N ARG A 67 -7.93 -2.43 -20.69
CA ARG A 67 -6.48 -2.70 -20.75
C ARG A 67 -6.12 -3.66 -21.88
N THR A 68 -5.10 -3.30 -22.66
CA THR A 68 -4.44 -4.18 -23.64
C THR A 68 -3.22 -4.86 -23.00
N GLU A 69 -2.75 -5.98 -23.55
CA GLU A 69 -1.49 -6.64 -23.11
C GLU A 69 -0.31 -5.65 -23.04
N GLU A 70 -0.24 -4.71 -23.98
CA GLU A 70 0.81 -3.69 -24.03
C GLU A 70 0.71 -2.67 -22.87
N SER A 71 -0.50 -2.31 -22.45
CA SER A 71 -0.72 -1.41 -21.31
C SER A 71 -0.29 -2.01 -19.97
N PHE A 72 -0.34 -3.35 -19.82
CA PHE A 72 0.10 -4.02 -18.59
C PHE A 72 1.60 -3.91 -18.35
N MET A 73 2.41 -3.84 -19.43
CA MET A 73 3.87 -3.85 -19.32
C MET A 73 4.50 -2.46 -19.14
N GLN A 74 3.76 -1.37 -19.39
CA GLN A 74 4.34 -0.02 -19.50
C GLN A 74 3.90 0.95 -18.40
N THR A 75 2.82 0.65 -17.66
CA THR A 75 2.30 1.61 -16.68
C THR A 75 2.82 1.33 -15.27
N THR A 76 3.52 2.32 -14.72
CA THR A 76 3.76 2.38 -13.28
C THR A 76 2.47 2.81 -12.58
N ILE A 77 1.76 1.85 -11.97
CA ILE A 77 0.45 2.09 -11.36
C ILE A 77 0.48 2.27 -9.84
N GLN A 78 1.60 1.93 -9.18
CA GLN A 78 1.72 1.92 -7.73
C GLN A 78 3.01 2.62 -7.28
N PRO A 79 2.97 3.33 -6.12
CA PRO A 79 4.17 3.78 -5.44
C PRO A 79 5.14 2.63 -5.20
N TRP A 80 6.42 2.97 -5.09
CA TRP A 80 7.51 2.02 -5.04
C TRP A 80 7.31 0.92 -3.97
N VAL A 81 7.13 1.33 -2.72
CA VAL A 81 6.99 0.44 -1.55
C VAL A 81 5.73 -0.42 -1.56
N LEU A 82 4.71 -0.01 -2.31
CA LEU A 82 3.43 -0.72 -2.39
C LEU A 82 3.38 -1.67 -3.59
N ARG A 83 4.22 -1.45 -4.60
CA ARG A 83 4.06 -2.07 -5.91
C ARG A 83 4.16 -3.59 -5.88
N ALA A 84 3.14 -4.23 -6.46
CA ALA A 84 2.93 -5.67 -6.54
C ALA A 84 4.03 -6.40 -7.35
N PRO A 85 4.43 -7.63 -7.00
CA PRO A 85 5.51 -8.34 -7.70
C PRO A 85 5.13 -8.63 -9.16
N GLU A 86 3.86 -8.94 -9.43
CA GLU A 86 3.34 -9.10 -10.79
C GLU A 86 3.48 -7.83 -11.63
N VAL A 87 3.32 -6.65 -11.02
CA VAL A 87 3.52 -5.36 -11.71
C VAL A 87 5.02 -5.15 -11.97
N PHE A 88 5.88 -5.42 -10.98
CA PHE A 88 7.33 -5.31 -11.14
C PHE A 88 7.90 -6.21 -12.24
N MET A 89 7.35 -7.42 -12.39
CA MET A 89 7.81 -8.38 -13.40
C MET A 89 7.11 -8.21 -14.75
N GLY A 90 6.33 -7.14 -14.93
CA GLY A 90 5.64 -6.83 -16.19
C GLY A 90 4.55 -7.85 -16.53
N GLY A 91 3.89 -8.38 -15.51
CA GLY A 91 2.76 -9.28 -15.63
C GLY A 91 1.43 -8.58 -15.78
N LEU A 92 0.42 -9.37 -16.14
CA LEU A 92 -0.96 -8.94 -16.04
C LEU A 92 -1.29 -8.68 -14.56
N TRP A 93 -1.95 -7.55 -14.31
CA TRP A 93 -2.37 -7.15 -12.97
C TRP A 93 -3.88 -6.86 -12.94
N GLY A 94 -4.49 -7.07 -11.78
CA GLY A 94 -5.93 -6.90 -11.59
C GLY A 94 -6.23 -6.07 -10.35
N THR A 95 -7.48 -6.08 -9.91
CA THR A 95 -7.92 -5.40 -8.67
C THR A 95 -7.23 -5.95 -7.42
N SER A 96 -6.67 -7.16 -7.46
CA SER A 96 -5.93 -7.77 -6.34
C SER A 96 -4.61 -7.05 -6.01
N VAL A 97 -4.12 -6.14 -6.87
CA VAL A 97 -3.00 -5.28 -6.52
C VAL A 97 -3.36 -4.28 -5.41
N ASP A 98 -4.63 -3.84 -5.37
CA ASP A 98 -5.14 -2.92 -4.35
C ASP A 98 -5.28 -3.64 -3.00
N VAL A 99 -5.69 -4.91 -3.00
CA VAL A 99 -5.73 -5.76 -1.77
C VAL A 99 -4.34 -5.88 -1.14
N ARG A 100 -3.29 -6.04 -1.95
CA ARG A 100 -1.91 -6.06 -1.47
C ARG A 100 -1.50 -4.71 -0.88
N ASN A 101 -1.85 -3.61 -1.56
CA ASN A 101 -1.56 -2.25 -1.06
C ASN A 101 -2.26 -1.98 0.26
N PHE A 102 -3.52 -2.39 0.37
CA PHE A 102 -4.26 -2.30 1.61
C PHE A 102 -3.56 -3.06 2.73
N GLY A 103 -3.09 -4.29 2.48
CA GLY A 103 -2.27 -5.03 3.45
C GLY A 103 -1.00 -4.29 3.88
N CYS A 104 -0.25 -3.69 2.95
CA CYS A 104 0.93 -2.90 3.28
C CYS A 104 0.59 -1.67 4.14
N VAL A 105 -0.50 -0.96 3.82
CA VAL A 105 -0.96 0.24 4.55
C VAL A 105 -1.46 -0.13 5.94
N VAL A 106 -2.24 -1.21 6.07
CA VAL A 106 -2.68 -1.74 7.37
C VAL A 106 -1.48 -2.11 8.23
N TYR A 107 -0.47 -2.77 7.68
CA TYR A 107 0.77 -3.03 8.41
C TYR A 107 1.42 -1.73 8.88
N GLU A 108 1.57 -0.74 7.99
CA GLU A 108 2.23 0.52 8.31
C GLU A 108 1.51 1.30 9.40
N TRP A 109 0.18 1.33 9.38
CA TRP A 109 -0.61 1.96 10.45
C TRP A 109 -0.50 1.20 11.78
N THR A 110 -0.41 -0.12 11.73
CA THR A 110 -0.33 -0.96 12.92
C THR A 110 1.04 -0.87 13.59
N VAL A 111 2.11 -0.93 12.80
CA VAL A 111 3.50 -0.99 13.31
C VAL A 111 4.14 0.40 13.38
N GLY A 112 3.64 1.36 12.61
CA GLY A 112 4.17 2.73 12.50
C GLY A 112 5.33 2.87 11.53
N SER A 113 5.60 1.86 10.69
CA SER A 113 6.64 1.90 9.66
C SER A 113 6.28 1.07 8.43
N PRO A 114 6.75 1.41 7.22
CA PRO A 114 6.44 0.66 6.00
C PRO A 114 6.92 -0.80 6.07
N LEU A 115 6.13 -1.72 5.53
CA LEU A 115 6.51 -3.15 5.47
C LEU A 115 7.74 -3.41 4.61
N PHE A 116 7.83 -2.71 3.49
CA PHE A 116 8.93 -2.80 2.53
C PHE A 116 9.65 -1.45 2.48
N ASN A 117 10.95 -1.46 2.75
CA ASN A 117 11.73 -0.22 2.84
C ASN A 117 12.19 0.26 1.46
N GLU A 118 12.18 1.58 1.27
CA GLU A 118 12.89 2.24 0.17
C GLU A 118 14.39 2.15 0.41
N ARG A 119 15.00 1.07 -0.06
CA ARG A 119 16.46 1.01 -0.18
C ARG A 119 16.82 1.54 -1.55
N TRP A 120 17.20 2.81 -1.64
CA TRP A 120 17.81 3.34 -2.87
C TRP A 120 19.00 2.47 -3.24
N GLY A 121 19.10 2.16 -4.53
CA GLY A 121 20.18 1.35 -5.09
C GLY A 121 21.55 1.84 -4.62
N ASN A 122 22.24 1.03 -3.84
CA ASN A 122 23.62 1.28 -3.42
C ASN A 122 24.58 0.77 -4.49
N GLY A 123 24.63 1.44 -5.65
CA GLY A 123 25.59 1.18 -6.74
C GLY A 123 25.40 -0.16 -7.48
N ASP A 124 25.27 -1.27 -6.76
CA ASP A 124 25.24 -2.64 -7.27
C ASP A 124 23.82 -3.20 -7.48
N TYR A 125 22.79 -2.48 -6.97
CA TYR A 125 21.38 -2.86 -7.05
C TYR A 125 20.53 -1.75 -7.65
N THR A 126 19.58 -2.11 -8.50
CA THR A 126 18.47 -1.21 -8.84
C THR A 126 17.47 -1.17 -7.68
N ALA A 127 16.62 -0.15 -7.68
CA ALA A 127 15.55 -0.08 -6.70
C ALA A 127 14.66 -1.34 -6.81
N GLU A 128 14.39 -1.81 -8.04
CA GLU A 128 13.55 -2.99 -8.36
C GLU A 128 14.09 -4.24 -7.67
N GLU A 129 15.40 -4.47 -7.81
CA GLU A 129 16.09 -5.60 -7.19
C GLU A 129 15.96 -5.53 -5.67
N ASN A 130 16.21 -4.36 -5.06
CA ASN A 130 16.09 -4.17 -3.63
C ASN A 130 14.67 -4.44 -3.10
N HIS A 131 13.64 -4.00 -3.84
CA HIS A 131 12.26 -4.24 -3.45
C HIS A 131 11.90 -5.72 -3.49
N LEU A 132 12.27 -6.41 -4.56
CA LEU A 132 12.01 -7.85 -4.69
C LEU A 132 12.78 -8.65 -3.63
N VAL A 133 14.03 -8.27 -3.31
CA VAL A 133 14.76 -8.86 -2.17
C VAL A 133 13.98 -8.69 -0.88
N SER A 134 13.50 -7.47 -0.58
CA SER A 134 12.72 -7.20 0.64
C SER A 134 11.43 -8.03 0.70
N VAL A 135 10.77 -8.23 -0.44
CA VAL A 135 9.57 -9.08 -0.51
C VAL A 135 9.90 -10.53 -0.17
N VAL A 136 10.99 -11.08 -0.71
CA VAL A 136 11.39 -12.46 -0.41
C VAL A 136 11.87 -12.60 1.03
N GLU A 137 12.51 -11.58 1.61
CA GLU A 137 12.96 -11.59 3.00
C GLU A 137 11.84 -11.62 4.03
N VAL A 138 10.67 -11.06 3.68
CA VAL A 138 9.50 -10.97 4.55
C VAL A 138 8.51 -12.10 4.30
N LEU A 139 8.21 -12.38 3.03
CA LEU A 139 7.14 -13.30 2.63
C LEU A 139 7.66 -14.68 2.20
N GLY A 140 8.95 -14.81 1.93
CA GLY A 140 9.57 -16.03 1.44
C GLY A 140 9.71 -16.11 -0.08
N PRO A 141 10.28 -17.21 -0.60
CA PRO A 141 10.53 -17.42 -2.02
C PRO A 141 9.23 -17.52 -2.82
N PHE A 142 9.25 -16.96 -4.03
CA PHE A 142 8.16 -17.10 -4.97
C PHE A 142 8.08 -18.52 -5.52
N ASP A 143 6.86 -19.03 -5.71
CA ASP A 143 6.66 -20.28 -6.43
C ASP A 143 7.18 -20.16 -7.88
N VAL A 144 7.88 -21.20 -8.34
CA VAL A 144 8.50 -21.22 -9.67
C VAL A 144 7.45 -21.18 -10.79
N LYS A 145 6.26 -21.76 -10.59
CA LYS A 145 5.16 -21.66 -11.56
C LYS A 145 4.65 -20.23 -11.63
N PHE A 146 4.57 -19.52 -10.51
CA PHE A 146 4.27 -18.10 -10.49
C PHE A 146 5.30 -17.30 -11.29
N LEU A 147 6.60 -17.45 -11.01
CA LEU A 147 7.66 -16.72 -11.71
C LEU A 147 7.65 -16.96 -13.23
N ARG A 148 7.35 -18.18 -13.68
CA ARG A 148 7.31 -18.53 -15.11
C ARG A 148 6.20 -17.83 -15.91
N ARG A 149 5.22 -17.20 -15.24
CA ARG A 149 4.20 -16.38 -15.93
C ARG A 149 4.76 -15.08 -16.51
N PHE A 150 5.91 -14.62 -16.04
CA PHE A 150 6.38 -13.27 -16.32
C PHE A 150 7.65 -13.24 -17.18
N HIS A 151 7.62 -12.50 -18.28
CA HIS A 151 8.74 -12.35 -19.21
C HIS A 151 9.99 -11.75 -18.54
N CYS A 152 9.82 -10.88 -17.54
CA CYS A 152 10.93 -10.23 -16.85
C CYS A 152 11.42 -10.98 -15.60
N ALA A 153 10.79 -12.09 -15.19
CA ALA A 153 11.19 -12.79 -13.96
C ALA A 153 12.64 -13.29 -13.99
N SER A 154 13.13 -13.72 -15.15
CA SER A 154 14.52 -14.20 -15.33
C SER A 154 15.58 -13.12 -15.12
N ARG A 155 15.20 -11.83 -15.08
CA ARG A 155 16.10 -10.72 -14.72
C ARG A 155 16.39 -10.66 -13.23
N PHE A 156 15.54 -11.26 -12.41
CA PHE A 156 15.60 -11.18 -10.96
C PHE A 156 15.76 -12.54 -10.30
N PHE A 157 15.29 -13.62 -10.94
CA PHE A 157 15.20 -14.96 -10.35
C PHE A 157 15.80 -16.05 -11.24
N ILE A 158 16.35 -17.07 -10.59
CA ILE A 158 16.74 -18.34 -11.21
C ILE A 158 15.48 -19.21 -11.39
N LEU A 159 14.93 -19.28 -12.60
CA LEU A 159 13.67 -20.00 -12.88
C LEU A 159 13.73 -21.54 -12.72
N LYS A 160 14.88 -22.09 -12.34
CA LYS A 160 15.06 -23.51 -12.03
C LYS A 160 14.56 -23.83 -10.63
N ASP A 161 14.85 -22.98 -9.66
CA ASP A 161 14.55 -23.20 -8.24
C ASP A 161 13.77 -22.03 -7.61
N GLY A 162 13.74 -20.84 -8.21
CA GLY A 162 13.06 -19.66 -7.69
C GLY A 162 13.96 -18.74 -6.88
N SER A 163 15.27 -19.02 -6.84
CA SER A 163 16.24 -18.20 -6.09
C SER A 163 16.26 -16.78 -6.64
N ILE A 164 16.33 -15.78 -5.78
CA ILE A 164 16.68 -14.43 -6.24
C ILE A 164 18.15 -14.43 -6.68
N LEU A 165 18.46 -13.77 -7.81
CA LEU A 165 19.79 -13.79 -8.42
C LEU A 165 20.85 -13.12 -7.54
N LYS A 166 20.46 -12.07 -6.83
CA LYS A 166 21.31 -11.32 -5.93
C LYS A 166 20.51 -10.91 -4.70
N ASP A 167 20.93 -11.36 -3.53
CA ASP A 167 20.48 -10.86 -2.25
C ASP A 167 21.27 -9.61 -1.82
N GLN A 168 21.05 -9.10 -0.61
CA GLN A 168 21.78 -7.94 -0.09
C GLN A 168 23.33 -8.10 -0.05
N THR A 169 23.85 -9.32 -0.20
CA THR A 169 25.29 -9.65 -0.16
C THR A 169 25.89 -9.93 -1.55
N GLY A 170 25.09 -9.85 -2.63
CA GLY A 170 25.56 -10.17 -3.98
C GLY A 170 25.45 -11.65 -4.36
N ASN A 171 24.85 -12.48 -3.51
CA ASN A 171 24.80 -13.92 -3.73
C ASN A 171 23.37 -14.38 -4.02
N PRO A 172 23.19 -15.47 -4.80
CA PRO A 172 21.87 -16.07 -4.96
C PRO A 172 21.33 -16.55 -3.62
N TRP A 173 20.05 -16.31 -3.38
CA TRP A 173 19.41 -16.65 -2.12
C TRP A 173 18.07 -17.36 -2.33
N HIS A 174 17.91 -18.46 -1.60
CA HIS A 174 16.75 -19.36 -1.67
C HIS A 174 16.57 -20.09 -0.34
N SER A 175 16.23 -19.34 0.71
CA SER A 175 15.97 -19.92 2.03
C SER A 175 14.81 -19.24 2.75
N GLU A 176 14.52 -19.74 3.96
CA GLU A 176 13.58 -19.18 4.94
C GLU A 176 13.64 -17.66 5.03
N PRO A 177 12.50 -16.95 5.16
CA PRO A 177 12.48 -15.50 5.28
C PRO A 177 13.40 -15.03 6.42
N ARG A 178 14.27 -14.05 6.14
CA ARG A 178 15.21 -13.50 7.14
C ARG A 178 14.47 -12.73 8.22
N SER A 179 13.45 -11.98 7.81
CA SER A 179 12.60 -11.17 8.65
C SER A 179 11.14 -11.50 8.34
N PRO A 180 10.65 -12.70 8.74
CA PRO A 180 9.26 -13.09 8.50
C PRO A 180 8.30 -12.02 9.02
N LEU A 181 7.13 -11.91 8.39
CA LEU A 181 6.09 -10.94 8.75
C LEU A 181 5.80 -10.90 10.26
N GLU A 182 5.82 -12.05 10.93
CA GLU A 182 5.62 -12.18 12.38
C GLU A 182 6.68 -11.40 13.18
N LYS A 183 7.95 -11.49 12.78
CA LYS A 183 9.03 -10.72 13.42
C LYS A 183 8.98 -9.24 13.09
N CYS A 184 8.47 -8.90 11.91
CA CYS A 184 8.25 -7.51 11.53
C CYS A 184 7.21 -6.84 12.46
N PHE A 185 6.22 -7.61 12.93
CA PHE A 185 5.26 -7.18 13.95
C PHE A 185 5.85 -7.04 15.35
N GLU A 186 6.89 -7.81 15.70
CA GLU A 186 7.55 -7.72 17.01
C GLU A 186 8.33 -6.42 17.20
N VAL A 187 8.65 -5.70 16.11
CA VAL A 187 9.26 -4.36 16.19
C VAL A 187 8.18 -3.37 16.61
N GLN A 188 7.86 -3.39 17.90
CA GLN A 188 6.93 -2.48 18.53
C GLN A 188 7.54 -1.08 18.50
N SER A 189 7.00 -0.19 17.66
CA SER A 189 7.06 1.23 17.98
C SER A 189 6.40 1.44 19.36
N GLU A 190 6.80 2.47 20.10
CA GLU A 190 6.18 2.78 21.41
C GLU A 190 4.64 2.86 21.30
N ILE A 191 4.15 3.38 20.17
CA ILE A 191 2.73 3.47 19.82
C ILE A 191 2.10 2.09 19.63
N ALA A 192 2.74 1.17 18.89
CA ALA A 192 2.24 -0.19 18.73
C ALA A 192 2.17 -0.90 20.09
N GLY A 193 3.20 -0.73 20.94
CA GLY A 193 3.20 -1.26 22.31
C GLY A 193 2.05 -0.71 23.16
N GLU A 194 1.76 0.58 23.06
CA GLU A 194 0.63 1.23 23.75
C GLU A 194 -0.74 0.76 23.25
N LEU A 195 -0.90 0.56 21.93
CA LEU A 195 -2.14 0.02 21.34
C LEU A 195 -2.35 -1.45 21.72
N LEU A 196 -1.30 -2.27 21.66
CA LEU A 196 -1.31 -3.65 22.15
C LEU A 196 -1.64 -3.73 23.65
N ALA A 197 -1.16 -2.78 24.46
CA ALA A 197 -1.47 -2.72 25.89
C ALA A 197 -2.93 -2.29 26.17
N GLN A 198 -3.56 -1.58 25.24
CA GLN A 198 -4.98 -1.20 25.29
C GLN A 198 -5.89 -2.34 24.80
N SER A 199 -5.36 -3.25 23.98
CA SER A 199 -6.08 -4.45 23.58
C SER A 199 -6.46 -5.31 24.78
N THR A 200 -7.74 -5.68 24.85
CA THR A 200 -8.23 -6.67 25.80
C THR A 200 -8.14 -8.11 25.26
N ASN A 201 -7.75 -8.27 23.99
CA ASN A 201 -7.70 -9.54 23.30
C ASN A 201 -6.24 -9.99 23.07
N PRO A 202 -5.74 -10.96 23.85
CA PRO A 202 -4.36 -11.44 23.72
C PRO A 202 -4.08 -12.18 22.41
N SER A 203 -5.09 -12.42 21.56
CA SER A 203 -4.96 -13.01 20.23
C SER A 203 -5.07 -12.01 19.08
N GLU A 204 -5.24 -10.71 19.38
CA GLU A 204 -5.39 -9.67 18.36
C GLU A 204 -4.20 -9.61 17.39
N PRO A 205 -2.93 -9.68 17.84
CA PRO A 205 -1.78 -9.65 16.92
C PRO A 205 -1.75 -10.83 15.97
N GLU A 206 -2.05 -12.04 16.44
CA GLU A 206 -2.08 -13.24 15.62
C GLU A 206 -3.19 -13.17 14.56
N VAL A 207 -4.36 -12.64 14.93
CA VAL A 207 -5.49 -12.47 14.02
C VAL A 207 -5.19 -11.37 12.98
N ALA A 208 -4.54 -10.27 13.38
CA ALA A 208 -4.07 -9.21 12.47
C ALA A 208 -2.99 -9.72 11.50
N ILE A 209 -2.01 -10.48 11.99
CA ILE A 209 -0.99 -11.11 11.15
C ILE A 209 -1.65 -12.08 10.16
N ALA A 210 -2.64 -12.87 10.59
CA ALA A 210 -3.36 -13.77 9.71
C ALA A 210 -4.12 -13.01 8.61
N PHE A 211 -4.73 -11.87 8.95
CA PHE A 211 -5.35 -10.96 7.98
C PHE A 211 -4.33 -10.48 6.94
N LEU A 212 -3.17 -9.99 7.40
CA LEU A 212 -2.12 -9.51 6.52
C LEU A 212 -1.54 -10.62 5.64
N ARG A 213 -1.38 -11.85 6.14
CA ARG A 213 -0.98 -13.01 5.34
C ARG A 213 -1.96 -13.28 4.19
N ARG A 214 -3.25 -13.00 4.35
CA ARG A 214 -4.24 -13.13 3.26
C ARG A 214 -4.10 -12.00 2.24
N CYS A 215 -3.92 -10.76 2.69
CA CYS A 215 -3.72 -9.62 1.80
C CYS A 215 -2.43 -9.72 0.98
N LEU A 216 -1.36 -10.25 1.60
CA LEU A 216 0.00 -10.25 1.06
C LEU A 216 0.38 -11.55 0.32
N GLN A 217 -0.59 -12.38 -0.06
CA GLN A 217 -0.32 -13.55 -0.90
C GLN A 217 0.46 -13.13 -2.15
N GLN A 218 1.55 -13.86 -2.45
CA GLN A 218 2.45 -13.49 -3.55
C GLN A 218 1.77 -13.69 -4.90
N ASP A 219 1.03 -14.79 -5.07
CA ASP A 219 0.19 -15.00 -6.25
C ASP A 219 -1.08 -14.12 -6.17
N PRO A 220 -1.34 -13.26 -7.17
CA PRO A 220 -2.56 -12.45 -7.19
C PRO A 220 -3.84 -13.27 -7.23
N GLU A 221 -3.80 -14.52 -7.69
CA GLU A 221 -4.97 -15.41 -7.72
C GLU A 221 -5.33 -15.97 -6.34
N ASP A 222 -4.37 -16.04 -5.42
CA ASP A 222 -4.56 -16.50 -4.04
C ASP A 222 -5.03 -15.38 -3.09
N ARG A 223 -4.98 -14.12 -3.54
CA ARG A 223 -5.48 -12.98 -2.75
C ARG A 223 -7.02 -13.01 -2.69
N PRO A 224 -7.63 -12.76 -1.52
CA PRO A 224 -9.09 -12.71 -1.41
C PRO A 224 -9.65 -11.52 -2.20
N SER A 225 -10.92 -11.61 -2.59
CA SER A 225 -11.67 -10.43 -3.03
C SER A 225 -11.88 -9.47 -1.87
N ASP A 226 -12.09 -8.20 -2.20
CA ASP A 226 -12.53 -7.14 -1.28
C ASP A 226 -13.74 -7.57 -0.45
N THR A 227 -14.77 -8.11 -1.09
CA THR A 227 -15.99 -8.64 -0.47
C THR A 227 -15.70 -9.71 0.58
N ARG A 228 -14.79 -10.64 0.29
CA ARG A 228 -14.41 -11.70 1.23
C ARG A 228 -13.53 -11.15 2.36
N LEU A 229 -12.73 -10.13 2.07
CA LEU A 229 -11.87 -9.49 3.06
C LEU A 229 -12.68 -8.68 4.08
N LEU A 230 -13.82 -8.11 3.68
CA LEU A 230 -14.74 -7.43 4.61
C LEU A 230 -15.37 -8.38 5.65
N GLU A 231 -15.44 -9.67 5.35
CA GLU A 231 -15.94 -10.71 6.26
C GLU A 231 -14.84 -11.29 7.16
N ASP A 232 -13.62 -10.74 7.09
CA ASP A 232 -12.48 -11.27 7.82
C ASP A 232 -12.65 -11.15 9.33
N PRO A 233 -12.36 -12.20 10.12
CA PRO A 233 -12.48 -12.17 11.58
C PRO A 233 -11.80 -10.98 12.23
N TRP A 234 -10.69 -10.49 11.67
CA TRP A 234 -10.00 -9.32 12.22
C TRP A 234 -10.82 -8.02 12.11
N LEU A 235 -11.53 -7.83 10.99
CA LEU A 235 -12.33 -6.61 10.75
C LEU A 235 -13.70 -6.68 11.43
N VAL A 236 -14.26 -7.87 11.60
CA VAL A 236 -15.63 -8.04 12.15
C VAL A 236 -15.67 -8.29 13.66
N ALA A 237 -14.52 -8.54 14.31
CA ALA A 237 -14.45 -8.91 15.72
C ALA A 237 -15.16 -7.92 16.65
N ASP A 238 -15.08 -6.61 16.37
CA ASP A 238 -15.70 -5.57 17.21
C ASP A 238 -17.16 -5.25 16.84
N ALA A 239 -17.61 -5.62 15.64
CA ALA A 239 -18.97 -5.34 15.17
C ALA A 239 -20.05 -6.17 15.90
N THR A 240 -19.66 -7.18 16.69
CA THR A 240 -20.58 -8.09 17.39
C THR A 240 -20.71 -7.84 18.89
N SER A 241 -20.04 -6.81 19.43
CA SER A 241 -20.10 -6.43 20.85
C SER A 241 -21.03 -5.23 21.15
N THR A 242 -21.92 -4.86 20.23
CA THR A 242 -22.99 -3.84 20.43
C THR A 242 -24.37 -4.47 20.33
#